data_AF-A0A6P2CFK9-F1
#
_entry.id   AF-A0A6P2CFK9-F1
#
_cell.length_a   1.000
_cell.length_b   1.000
_cell.length_c   1.000
_cell.angle_alpha   90.00
_cell.angle_beta   90.00
_cell.angle_gamma   90.00
#
_symmetry.space_group_name_H-M   'P 1'
#
loop_
_entity.id
_entity.type
_entity.pdbx_description
1 polymer ?
#
loop_
_entity_poly.entity_id
_entity_poly.type
_entity_poly.pdbx_seq_one_letter_code
_entity_poly.pdbx_strand_id
1 'polypeptide(L)'
;METMSPKWFAAVMGTAIVAVGAGGSGAERAVAAGAAAGAATLLVALTGALAYRCAADPRGIAAELRDPATFAFVGTVAMGTTAVSAALHATGLGGAWVADALWCAGTMLGVVTWSVALIRQSIAQRTCDSPAALLAVVPPMVSAATGGAMAQGLAPGTLRDAASVVCAGFAIAAAAGVATVGRGVLGRLLSDGLPAPIARPALWIPLGVVGQSIAAVSHLAPRGVAAGFTIVAGTVAAGAVASLAAITVATAYRGLPYSAAWWSFTFPLGTCAVGAHAAATATGWSWLHVVGTGVWIALCAAWATVAAATVRAVLATTVRAGAAAVRPARSGHRGARRAGLDRTAGLDPCRRSAADGYGMDTLRFEIAGSLAAAPTDTADDVHRLRLGDLVDTSDELTERDRRHAGDPDLAVLVGLPNVDDRGP
;
A
#
# COMPACT_ATOMS: atom_id res chain seq x y z
N MET A 1 8.51 12.35 18.99
CA MET A 1 7.42 11.38 19.27
C MET A 1 6.50 11.15 18.07
N GLU A 2 6.38 12.09 17.11
CA GLU A 2 5.71 11.88 15.80
C GLU A 2 6.28 10.71 14.97
N THR A 3 7.48 10.23 15.33
CA THR A 3 8.24 9.21 14.61
C THR A 3 7.74 7.77 14.76
N MET A 4 6.75 7.47 15.60
CA MET A 4 6.35 6.09 15.95
C MET A 4 4.90 5.75 15.53
N SER A 5 4.58 5.97 14.25
CA SER A 5 3.24 5.69 13.69
C SER A 5 3.06 4.23 13.25
N PRO A 6 1.80 3.75 13.09
CA PRO A 6 1.50 2.40 12.57
C PRO A 6 2.17 2.07 11.23
N LYS A 7 2.57 3.09 10.46
CA LYS A 7 3.28 2.98 9.18
C LYS A 7 4.55 2.13 9.26
N TRP A 8 5.25 2.15 10.40
CA TRP A 8 6.48 1.37 10.58
C TRP A 8 6.26 -0.14 10.64
N PHE A 9 5.03 -0.60 10.87
CA PHE A 9 4.71 -2.03 10.81
C PHE A 9 4.84 -2.59 9.37
N ALA A 10 4.92 -1.74 8.35
CA ALA A 10 5.33 -2.17 7.02
C ALA A 10 6.74 -2.82 7.01
N ALA A 11 7.65 -2.39 7.92
CA ALA A 11 8.96 -3.01 8.08
C ALA A 11 8.88 -4.41 8.72
N VAL A 12 7.98 -4.60 9.69
CA VAL A 12 7.70 -5.91 10.30
C VAL A 12 7.20 -6.87 9.24
N MET A 13 6.16 -6.43 8.52
CA MET A 13 5.50 -7.19 7.46
C MET A 13 6.47 -7.54 6.33
N GLY A 14 7.26 -6.57 5.86
CA GLY A 14 8.29 -6.74 4.83
C GLY A 14 9.45 -7.65 5.24
N THR A 15 9.80 -7.68 6.53
CA THR A 15 10.83 -8.59 7.05
C THR A 15 10.29 -9.99 7.23
N ALA A 16 9.07 -10.14 7.75
CA ALA A 16 8.44 -11.44 7.96
C ALA A 16 8.26 -12.20 6.64
N ILE A 17 7.84 -11.52 5.56
CA ILE A 17 7.59 -12.18 4.27
C ILE A 17 8.88 -12.75 3.62
N VAL A 18 10.06 -12.22 3.97
CA VAL A 18 11.35 -12.82 3.55
C VAL A 18 11.47 -14.25 4.09
N ALA A 19 11.03 -14.49 5.33
CA ALA A 19 11.03 -15.83 5.90
C ALA A 19 9.98 -16.75 5.25
N VAL A 20 8.77 -16.23 5.02
CA VAL A 20 7.66 -17.01 4.44
C VAL A 20 7.94 -17.42 2.99
N GLY A 21 8.61 -16.57 2.21
CA GLY A 21 8.86 -16.81 0.79
C GLY A 21 10.05 -17.72 0.46
N ALA A 22 10.80 -18.20 1.46
CA ALA A 22 12.00 -19.01 1.24
C ALA A 22 11.65 -20.42 0.72
N GLY A 23 12.39 -20.91 -0.28
CA GLY A 23 12.14 -22.17 -1.01
C GLY A 23 12.75 -23.44 -0.38
N GLY A 24 13.41 -23.34 0.78
CA GLY A 24 13.81 -24.47 1.61
C GLY A 24 15.26 -24.95 1.49
N SER A 25 16.10 -24.34 0.64
CA SER A 25 17.54 -24.66 0.60
C SER A 25 18.27 -24.35 1.92
N GLY A 26 19.46 -24.90 2.17
CA GLY A 26 20.19 -24.68 3.43
C GLY A 26 20.47 -23.20 3.73
N ALA A 27 20.92 -22.44 2.72
CA ALA A 27 21.15 -21.01 2.83
C ALA A 27 19.84 -20.22 3.00
N GLU A 28 18.79 -20.59 2.25
CA GLU A 28 17.47 -19.98 2.36
C GLU A 28 16.87 -20.15 3.75
N ARG A 29 17.02 -21.33 4.37
CA ARG A 29 16.55 -21.58 5.75
C ARG A 29 17.25 -20.69 6.78
N ALA A 30 18.54 -20.44 6.62
CA ALA A 30 19.28 -19.53 7.51
C ALA A 30 18.78 -18.07 7.36
N VAL A 31 18.60 -17.62 6.11
CA VAL A 31 18.01 -16.30 5.82
C VAL A 31 16.61 -16.19 6.39
N ALA A 32 15.78 -17.23 6.22
CA ALA A 32 14.42 -17.25 6.73
C ALA A 32 14.37 -17.20 8.26
N ALA A 33 15.21 -17.98 8.95
CA ALA A 33 15.31 -17.96 10.42
C ALA A 33 15.72 -16.57 10.93
N GLY A 34 16.73 -15.95 10.31
CA GLY A 34 17.17 -14.59 10.66
C GLY A 34 16.08 -13.55 10.43
N ALA A 35 15.37 -13.63 9.30
CA ALA A 35 14.26 -12.74 8.96
C ALA A 35 13.07 -12.92 9.91
N ALA A 36 12.70 -14.16 10.27
CA ALA A 36 11.63 -14.43 11.23
C ALA A 36 11.96 -13.88 12.63
N ALA A 37 13.17 -14.12 13.13
CA ALA A 37 13.63 -13.56 14.41
C ALA A 37 13.68 -12.02 14.38
N GLY A 38 14.18 -11.44 13.28
CA GLY A 38 14.19 -9.99 13.08
C GLY A 38 12.79 -9.39 13.04
N ALA A 39 11.84 -10.02 12.33
CA ALA A 39 10.47 -9.56 12.24
C ALA A 39 9.74 -9.66 13.60
N ALA A 40 9.93 -10.75 14.34
CA ALA A 40 9.38 -10.89 15.70
C ALA A 40 9.95 -9.83 16.65
N THR A 41 11.25 -9.55 16.57
CA THR A 41 11.90 -8.49 17.36
C THR A 41 11.33 -7.11 17.02
N LEU A 42 11.19 -6.80 15.74
CA LEU A 42 10.58 -5.54 15.28
C LEU A 42 9.13 -5.44 15.72
N LEU A 43 8.36 -6.53 15.66
CA LEU A 43 6.97 -6.55 16.10
C LEU A 43 6.86 -6.18 17.58
N VAL A 44 7.65 -6.83 18.45
CA VAL A 44 7.67 -6.54 19.89
C VAL A 44 8.08 -5.08 20.16
N ALA A 45 9.17 -4.62 19.53
CA ALA A 45 9.67 -3.27 19.72
C ALA A 45 8.67 -2.19 19.28
N LEU A 46 8.08 -2.33 18.09
CA LEU A 46 7.12 -1.35 17.56
C LEU A 46 5.78 -1.40 18.28
N THR A 47 5.35 -2.58 18.75
CA THR A 47 4.14 -2.71 19.56
C THR A 47 4.33 -2.06 20.93
N GLY A 48 5.47 -2.28 21.58
CA GLY A 48 5.82 -1.59 22.83
C GLY A 48 5.89 -0.07 22.65
N ALA A 49 6.51 0.40 21.56
CA ALA A 49 6.57 1.82 21.23
C ALA A 49 5.17 2.43 20.97
N LEU A 50 4.31 1.72 20.24
CA LEU A 50 2.94 2.14 19.98
C LEU A 50 2.11 2.17 21.26
N ALA A 51 2.23 1.15 22.12
CA ALA A 51 1.56 1.10 23.42
C ALA A 51 1.99 2.25 24.34
N TYR A 52 3.30 2.53 24.41
CA TYR A 52 3.81 3.69 25.13
C TYR A 52 3.21 4.99 24.59
N ARG A 53 3.14 5.15 23.27
CA ARG A 53 2.58 6.35 22.63
C ARG A 53 1.08 6.49 22.88
N CYS A 54 0.33 5.39 22.91
CA CYS A 54 -1.07 5.37 23.31
C CYS A 54 -1.27 5.85 24.76
N ALA A 55 -0.35 5.53 25.67
CA ALA A 55 -0.39 6.01 27.05
C ALA A 55 0.06 7.47 27.18
N ALA A 56 1.09 7.88 26.44
CA ALA A 56 1.70 9.20 26.52
C ALA A 56 0.91 10.30 25.77
N ASP A 57 0.29 9.97 24.64
CA ASP A 57 -0.53 10.90 23.83
C ASP A 57 -1.82 10.23 23.29
N PRO A 58 -2.81 9.97 24.16
CA PRO A 58 -4.09 9.39 23.75
C PRO A 58 -4.86 10.26 22.76
N ARG A 59 -4.73 11.60 22.86
CA ARG A 59 -5.47 12.55 22.02
C ARG A 59 -4.92 12.58 20.60
N GLY A 60 -3.59 12.56 20.43
CA GLY A 60 -2.95 12.46 19.12
C GLY A 60 -3.30 11.14 18.42
N ILE A 61 -3.24 10.01 19.15
CA ILE A 61 -3.67 8.71 18.61
C ILE A 61 -5.15 8.73 18.20
N ALA A 62 -6.03 9.29 19.03
CA ALA A 62 -7.44 9.39 18.68
C ALA A 62 -7.68 10.27 17.44
N ALA A 63 -6.88 11.32 17.23
CA ALA A 63 -6.92 12.13 16.02
C ALA A 63 -6.45 11.34 14.79
N GLU A 64 -5.33 10.61 14.88
CA GLU A 64 -4.80 9.74 13.83
C GLU A 64 -5.83 8.64 13.46
N LEU A 65 -6.45 8.01 14.44
CA LEU A 65 -7.45 6.97 14.17
C LEU A 65 -8.73 7.52 13.52
N ARG A 66 -9.07 8.81 13.69
CA ARG A 66 -10.24 9.44 13.06
C ARG A 66 -9.99 9.84 11.60
N ASP A 67 -8.75 10.10 11.23
CA ASP A 67 -8.39 10.43 9.85
C ASP A 67 -8.33 9.14 8.99
N PRO A 68 -9.09 9.05 7.88
CA PRO A 68 -9.10 7.85 7.03
C PRO A 68 -7.74 7.48 6.45
N ALA A 69 -6.92 8.47 6.10
CA ALA A 69 -5.64 8.23 5.44
C ALA A 69 -4.61 7.62 6.39
N THR A 70 -4.53 8.12 7.62
CA THR A 70 -3.66 7.54 8.66
C THR A 70 -4.23 6.26 9.28
N PHE A 71 -5.55 6.16 9.43
CA PHE A 71 -6.22 4.92 9.89
C PHE A 71 -5.88 3.71 9.01
N ALA A 72 -5.67 3.90 7.71
CA ALA A 72 -5.31 2.82 6.80
C ALA A 72 -4.10 1.99 7.27
N PHE A 73 -3.15 2.64 7.94
CA PHE A 73 -1.95 1.99 8.48
C PHE A 73 -2.19 1.18 9.76
N VAL A 74 -3.37 1.24 10.39
CA VAL A 74 -3.72 0.25 11.42
C VAL A 74 -3.76 -1.15 10.80
N GLY A 75 -4.13 -1.26 9.52
CA GLY A 75 -4.08 -2.51 8.79
C GLY A 75 -2.66 -3.06 8.59
N THR A 76 -1.61 -2.24 8.58
CA THR A 76 -0.23 -2.76 8.58
C THR A 76 0.15 -3.40 9.91
N VAL A 77 -0.46 -2.98 11.03
CA VAL A 77 -0.28 -3.65 12.33
C VAL A 77 -0.91 -5.05 12.28
N ALA A 78 -2.15 -5.15 11.76
CA ALA A 78 -2.83 -6.42 11.57
C ALA A 78 -2.01 -7.38 10.68
N MET A 79 -1.64 -6.92 9.49
CA MET A 79 -0.89 -7.72 8.52
C MET A 79 0.53 -8.06 9.00
N GLY A 80 1.21 -7.13 9.68
CA GLY A 80 2.52 -7.40 10.27
C GLY A 80 2.46 -8.50 11.33
N THR A 81 1.41 -8.50 12.15
CA THR A 81 1.18 -9.54 13.16
C THR A 81 0.91 -10.91 12.51
N THR A 82 0.02 -10.99 11.53
CA THR A 82 -0.24 -12.24 10.78
C THR A 82 0.97 -12.70 9.97
N ALA A 83 1.77 -11.78 9.42
CA ALA A 83 2.96 -12.13 8.66
C ALA A 83 4.05 -12.72 9.56
N VAL A 84 4.24 -12.18 10.78
CA VAL A 84 5.15 -12.77 11.77
C VAL A 84 4.66 -14.16 12.17
N SER A 85 3.36 -14.36 12.41
CA SER A 85 2.81 -15.71 12.63
C SER A 85 3.21 -16.67 11.52
N ALA A 86 2.99 -16.30 10.25
CA ALA A 86 3.37 -17.14 9.12
C ALA A 86 4.89 -17.42 9.06
N ALA A 87 5.72 -16.42 9.38
CA ALA A 87 7.17 -16.59 9.45
C ALA A 87 7.61 -17.57 10.55
N LEU A 88 6.97 -17.51 11.72
CA LEU A 88 7.22 -18.44 12.83
C LEU A 88 6.80 -19.87 12.45
N HIS A 89 5.63 -20.05 11.82
CA HIS A 89 5.24 -21.36 11.29
C HIS A 89 6.21 -21.90 10.23
N ALA A 90 6.62 -21.06 9.28
CA ALA A 90 7.51 -21.46 8.19
C ALA A 90 8.92 -21.87 8.68
N THR A 91 9.38 -21.30 9.78
CA THR A 91 10.72 -21.53 10.33
C THR A 91 10.75 -22.48 11.52
N GLY A 92 9.59 -22.74 12.15
CA GLY A 92 9.49 -23.46 13.42
C GLY A 92 10.06 -22.68 14.62
N LEU A 93 10.31 -21.38 14.46
CA LEU A 93 10.80 -20.52 15.54
C LEU A 93 9.65 -20.03 16.41
N GLY A 94 9.84 -20.04 17.73
CA GLY A 94 8.76 -19.75 18.68
C GLY A 94 7.72 -20.88 18.69
N GLY A 95 7.16 -21.21 19.85
CA GLY A 95 6.20 -22.32 19.94
C GLY A 95 5.00 -22.11 18.99
N ALA A 96 4.46 -23.21 18.44
CA ALA A 96 3.32 -23.16 17.51
C ALA A 96 2.14 -22.34 18.07
N TRP A 97 1.87 -22.45 19.38
CA TRP A 97 0.83 -21.69 20.06
C TRP A 97 1.04 -20.16 19.99
N VAL A 98 2.29 -19.68 19.94
CA VAL A 98 2.60 -18.24 19.78
C VAL A 98 2.24 -17.80 18.37
N ALA A 99 2.60 -18.61 17.37
CA ALA A 99 2.29 -18.33 15.99
C ALA A 99 0.76 -18.33 15.76
N ASP A 100 0.04 -19.30 16.34
CA ASP A 100 -1.42 -19.37 16.30
C ASP A 100 -2.07 -18.15 16.99
N ALA A 101 -1.57 -17.75 18.16
CA ALA A 101 -2.09 -16.59 18.90
C ALA A 101 -1.86 -15.28 18.12
N LEU A 102 -0.70 -15.12 17.49
CA LEU A 102 -0.41 -13.97 16.62
C LEU A 102 -1.30 -13.97 15.38
N TRP A 103 -1.59 -15.13 14.79
CA TRP A 103 -2.53 -15.23 13.69
C TRP A 103 -3.92 -14.72 14.11
N CYS A 104 -4.46 -15.26 15.21
CA CYS A 104 -5.75 -14.83 15.76
C CYS A 104 -5.79 -13.32 16.06
N ALA A 105 -4.78 -12.78 16.73
CA ALA A 105 -4.71 -11.36 17.07
C ALA A 105 -4.67 -10.47 15.82
N GLY A 106 -3.84 -10.84 14.84
CA GLY A 106 -3.73 -10.11 13.58
C GLY A 106 -5.01 -10.19 12.75
N THR A 107 -5.67 -11.34 12.69
CA THR A 107 -6.95 -11.53 12.00
C THR A 107 -8.07 -10.74 12.66
N MET A 108 -8.18 -10.76 14.00
CA MET A 108 -9.18 -9.96 14.72
C MET A 108 -9.01 -8.46 14.44
N LEU A 109 -7.78 -7.95 14.54
CA LEU A 109 -7.49 -6.56 14.20
C LEU A 109 -7.78 -6.25 12.73
N GLY A 110 -7.50 -7.19 11.82
CA GLY A 110 -7.78 -7.07 10.40
C GLY A 110 -9.27 -7.00 10.05
N VAL A 111 -10.10 -7.76 10.75
CA VAL A 111 -11.57 -7.68 10.63
C VAL A 111 -12.06 -6.31 11.12
N VAL A 112 -11.50 -5.80 12.23
CA VAL A 112 -11.83 -4.46 12.73
C VAL A 112 -11.44 -3.38 11.72
N THR A 113 -10.23 -3.41 11.17
CA THR A 113 -9.78 -2.40 10.19
C THR A 113 -10.63 -2.42 8.93
N TRP A 114 -10.95 -3.62 8.43
CA TRP A 114 -11.79 -3.81 7.26
C TRP A 114 -13.20 -3.25 7.49
N SER A 115 -13.81 -3.58 8.63
CA SER A 115 -15.16 -3.13 8.97
C SER A 115 -15.24 -1.61 9.09
N VAL A 116 -14.29 -1.01 9.80
CA VAL A 116 -14.24 0.46 9.97
C VAL A 116 -13.99 1.16 8.64
N ALA A 117 -13.10 0.64 7.79
CA ALA A 117 -12.85 1.22 6.48
C ALA A 117 -14.10 1.20 5.59
N LEU A 118 -14.81 0.07 5.55
CA LEU A 118 -16.03 -0.03 4.77
C LEU A 118 -17.16 0.86 5.31
N ILE A 119 -17.36 0.92 6.62
CA ILE A 119 -18.36 1.82 7.24
C ILE A 119 -18.06 3.28 6.88
N ARG A 120 -16.79 3.70 6.95
CA ARG A 120 -16.39 5.07 6.60
C ARG A 120 -16.61 5.39 5.12
N GLN A 121 -16.34 4.41 4.26
CA GLN A 121 -16.53 4.58 2.82
C GLN A 121 -18.00 4.61 2.43
N SER A 122 -18.83 3.71 2.98
CA SER A 122 -20.22 3.53 2.57
C SER A 122 -21.20 4.48 3.26
N ILE A 123 -21.03 4.74 4.56
CA ILE A 123 -21.98 5.55 5.34
C ILE A 123 -21.50 7.00 5.44
N ALA A 124 -20.21 7.20 5.71
CA ALA A 124 -19.69 8.54 5.97
C ALA A 124 -19.19 9.27 4.71
N GLN A 125 -19.19 8.59 3.54
CA GLN A 125 -18.63 9.07 2.27
C GLN A 125 -17.23 9.70 2.42
N ARG A 126 -16.44 9.19 3.38
CA ARG A 126 -15.07 9.65 3.60
C ARG A 126 -14.13 8.75 2.81
N THR A 127 -13.82 9.13 1.59
CA THR A 127 -12.91 8.37 0.72
C THR A 127 -11.47 8.80 0.90
N CYS A 128 -10.56 7.83 0.80
CA CYS A 128 -9.15 8.09 0.55
C CYS A 128 -8.79 7.29 -0.70
N ASP A 129 -8.48 8.00 -1.79
CA ASP A 129 -8.23 7.38 -3.09
C ASP A 129 -6.74 7.18 -3.35
N SER A 130 -5.96 7.05 -2.27
CA SER A 130 -4.54 6.69 -2.34
C SER A 130 -4.36 5.17 -2.29
N PRO A 131 -3.32 4.61 -2.93
CA PRO A 131 -3.02 3.19 -2.82
C PRO A 131 -2.88 2.70 -1.36
N ALA A 132 -2.49 3.57 -0.43
CA ALA A 132 -2.38 3.26 0.99
C ALA A 132 -3.74 2.93 1.64
N ALA A 133 -4.86 3.42 1.10
CA ALA A 133 -6.19 3.11 1.64
C ALA A 133 -6.51 1.61 1.60
N LEU A 134 -5.90 0.86 0.66
CA LEU A 134 -6.04 -0.59 0.58
C LEU A 134 -5.52 -1.28 1.85
N LEU A 135 -4.57 -0.68 2.58
CA LEU A 135 -3.97 -1.28 3.76
C LEU A 135 -5.00 -1.63 4.85
N ALA A 136 -6.14 -0.94 4.93
CA ALA A 136 -7.20 -1.27 5.90
C ALA A 136 -8.12 -2.42 5.48
N VAL A 137 -8.25 -2.69 4.17
CA VAL A 137 -9.19 -3.70 3.63
C VAL A 137 -8.52 -4.98 3.15
N VAL A 138 -7.19 -4.99 3.03
CA VAL A 138 -6.38 -6.16 2.69
C VAL A 138 -6.14 -7.17 3.84
N PRO A 139 -6.14 -6.81 5.15
CA PRO A 139 -5.80 -7.77 6.21
C PRO A 139 -6.57 -9.10 6.22
N PRO A 140 -7.87 -9.15 5.88
CA PRO A 140 -8.57 -10.43 5.74
C PRO A 140 -7.97 -11.33 4.65
N MET A 141 -7.43 -10.79 3.54
CA MET A 141 -6.78 -11.60 2.50
C MET A 141 -5.50 -12.25 3.04
N VAL A 142 -4.71 -11.52 3.81
CA VAL A 142 -3.49 -12.08 4.44
C VAL A 142 -3.88 -13.17 5.45
N SER A 143 -4.97 -12.98 6.19
CA SER A 143 -5.53 -13.99 7.09
C SER A 143 -5.98 -15.24 6.31
N ALA A 144 -6.63 -15.07 5.16
CA ALA A 144 -7.06 -16.17 4.30
C ALA A 144 -5.89 -16.99 3.75
N ALA A 145 -4.84 -16.33 3.27
CA ALA A 145 -3.68 -17.00 2.71
C ALA A 145 -2.88 -17.76 3.78
N THR A 146 -2.56 -17.09 4.88
CA THR A 146 -1.79 -17.69 5.98
C THR A 146 -2.59 -18.76 6.72
N GLY A 147 -3.85 -18.49 7.03
CA GLY A 147 -4.75 -19.44 7.67
C GLY A 147 -5.10 -20.62 6.76
N GLY A 148 -5.21 -20.38 5.45
CA GLY A 148 -5.39 -21.45 4.47
C GLY A 148 -4.21 -22.41 4.46
N ALA A 149 -2.97 -21.90 4.47
CA ALA A 149 -1.76 -22.71 4.60
C ALA A 149 -1.74 -23.51 5.92
N MET A 150 -2.09 -22.88 7.04
CA MET A 150 -2.20 -23.56 8.35
C MET A 150 -3.26 -24.67 8.32
N ALA A 151 -4.42 -24.42 7.72
CA ALA A 151 -5.49 -25.40 7.58
C ALA A 151 -5.05 -26.64 6.78
N GLN A 152 -4.19 -26.46 5.76
CA GLN A 152 -3.64 -27.60 5.00
C GLN A 152 -2.69 -28.48 5.84
N GLY A 153 -2.12 -27.94 6.93
CA GLY A 153 -1.31 -28.70 7.89
C GLY A 153 -2.12 -29.56 8.86
N LEU A 154 -3.45 -29.37 8.94
CA LEU A 154 -4.33 -30.17 9.78
C LEU A 154 -4.63 -31.53 9.14
N ALA A 155 -4.89 -32.52 10.00
CA ALA A 155 -5.37 -33.83 9.56
C ALA A 155 -6.67 -33.68 8.76
N PRO A 156 -6.88 -34.47 7.68
CA PRO A 156 -8.14 -34.46 6.94
C PRO A 156 -9.33 -34.71 7.86
N GLY A 157 -10.38 -33.89 7.74
CA GLY A 157 -11.60 -34.00 8.54
C GLY A 157 -12.27 -32.64 8.81
N THR A 158 -13.31 -32.66 9.64
CA THR A 158 -14.21 -31.52 9.88
C THR A 158 -13.48 -30.24 10.32
N LEU A 159 -12.42 -30.34 11.12
CA LEU A 159 -11.68 -29.17 11.58
C LEU A 159 -10.94 -28.47 10.43
N ARG A 160 -10.31 -29.23 9.52
CA ARG A 160 -9.66 -28.69 8.33
C ARG A 160 -10.65 -28.04 7.39
N ASP A 161 -11.81 -28.67 7.19
CA ASP A 161 -12.86 -28.14 6.32
C ASP A 161 -13.45 -26.84 6.89
N ALA A 162 -13.77 -26.83 8.19
CA ALA A 162 -14.28 -25.64 8.86
C ALA A 162 -13.28 -24.47 8.83
N ALA A 163 -11.99 -24.75 9.11
CA ALA A 163 -10.94 -23.73 9.03
C ALA A 163 -10.79 -23.19 7.59
N SER A 164 -10.87 -24.07 6.59
CA SER A 164 -10.79 -23.68 5.17
C SER A 164 -11.97 -22.80 4.75
N VAL A 165 -13.19 -23.12 5.20
CA VAL A 165 -14.39 -22.31 4.95
C VAL A 165 -14.28 -20.92 5.58
N VAL A 166 -13.81 -20.83 6.83
CA VAL A 166 -13.57 -19.55 7.50
C VAL A 166 -12.54 -18.71 6.74
N CYS A 167 -11.44 -19.33 6.32
CA CYS A 167 -10.41 -18.64 5.53
C CYS A 167 -10.92 -18.19 4.15
N ALA A 168 -11.78 -18.98 3.49
CA ALA A 168 -12.44 -18.57 2.26
C ALA A 168 -13.36 -17.36 2.48
N GLY A 169 -14.07 -17.31 3.62
CA GLY A 169 -14.85 -16.15 4.05
C GLY A 169 -14.00 -14.88 4.16
N PHE A 170 -12.78 -14.97 4.71
CA PHE A 170 -11.86 -13.84 4.75
C PHE A 170 -11.38 -13.40 3.37
N ALA A 171 -11.14 -14.34 2.44
CA ALA A 171 -10.78 -14.02 1.06
C ALA A 171 -11.91 -13.25 0.36
N ILE A 172 -13.17 -13.68 0.53
CA ILE A 172 -14.36 -13.02 -0.01
C ILE A 172 -14.52 -11.61 0.59
N ALA A 173 -14.38 -11.48 1.91
CA ALA A 173 -14.44 -10.18 2.58
C ALA A 173 -13.40 -9.21 2.03
N ALA A 174 -12.14 -9.66 1.89
CA ALA A 174 -11.09 -8.84 1.32
C ALA A 174 -11.35 -8.49 -0.15
N ALA A 175 -11.85 -9.42 -0.97
CA ALA A 175 -12.21 -9.14 -2.36
C ALA A 175 -13.27 -8.01 -2.45
N ALA A 176 -14.30 -8.06 -1.61
CA ALA A 176 -15.31 -6.99 -1.52
C ALA A 176 -14.69 -5.65 -1.07
N GLY A 177 -13.81 -5.68 -0.07
CA GLY A 177 -13.11 -4.49 0.43
C GLY A 177 -12.22 -3.84 -0.63
N VAL A 178 -11.39 -4.64 -1.29
CA VAL A 178 -10.51 -4.20 -2.38
C VAL A 178 -11.31 -3.72 -3.59
N ALA A 179 -12.42 -4.36 -3.95
CA ALA A 179 -13.28 -3.89 -5.03
C ALA A 179 -13.90 -2.52 -4.71
N THR A 180 -14.19 -2.25 -3.44
CA THR A 180 -14.80 -0.98 -3.00
C THR A 180 -13.79 0.15 -2.95
N VAL A 181 -12.62 -0.07 -2.33
CA VAL A 181 -11.56 0.94 -2.21
C VAL A 181 -10.77 1.09 -3.52
N GLY A 182 -10.47 -0.03 -4.18
CA GLY A 182 -9.66 -0.08 -5.39
C GLY A 182 -10.27 0.66 -6.57
N ARG A 183 -11.60 0.76 -6.66
CA ARG A 183 -12.28 1.60 -7.65
C ARG A 183 -11.88 3.08 -7.54
N GLY A 184 -11.82 3.62 -6.32
CA GLY A 184 -11.38 4.99 -6.07
C GLY A 184 -9.91 5.19 -6.44
N VAL A 185 -9.05 4.26 -6.02
CA VAL A 185 -7.62 4.27 -6.34
C VAL A 185 -7.39 4.25 -7.86
N LEU A 186 -8.08 3.37 -8.59
CA LEU A 186 -7.97 3.27 -10.04
C LEU A 186 -8.51 4.54 -10.72
N GLY A 187 -9.69 5.02 -10.32
CA GLY A 187 -10.28 6.25 -10.85
C GLY A 187 -9.31 7.43 -10.70
N ARG A 188 -8.69 7.58 -9.53
CA ARG A 188 -7.70 8.62 -9.30
C ARG A 188 -6.46 8.47 -10.17
N LEU A 189 -5.92 7.26 -10.33
CA LEU A 189 -4.76 7.04 -11.20
C LEU A 189 -5.06 7.35 -12.66
N LEU A 190 -6.29 7.10 -13.11
CA LEU A 190 -6.74 7.41 -14.47
C LEU A 190 -7.00 8.92 -14.67
N SER A 191 -7.54 9.61 -13.67
CA SER A 191 -7.86 11.05 -13.75
C SER A 191 -6.67 11.97 -13.45
N ASP A 192 -5.95 11.71 -12.35
CA ASP A 192 -4.87 12.59 -11.85
C ASP A 192 -3.47 12.12 -12.29
N GLY A 193 -3.35 10.90 -12.81
CA GLY A 193 -2.07 10.29 -13.19
C GLY A 193 -1.25 9.79 -11.99
N LEU A 194 0.07 9.70 -12.17
CA LEU A 194 0.97 9.15 -11.15
C LEU A 194 1.13 10.09 -9.95
N PRO A 195 1.14 9.56 -8.70
CA PRO A 195 1.37 10.37 -7.52
C PRO A 195 2.78 11.00 -7.51
N ALA A 196 2.96 11.97 -6.61
CA ALA A 196 4.26 12.60 -6.37
C ALA A 196 5.36 11.55 -6.11
N PRO A 197 6.62 11.77 -6.55
CA PRO A 197 7.70 10.80 -6.48
C PRO A 197 7.84 10.08 -5.12
N ILE A 198 7.74 10.83 -4.01
CA ILE A 198 7.86 10.29 -2.64
C ILE A 198 6.78 9.27 -2.26
N ALA A 199 5.61 9.32 -2.91
CA ALA A 199 4.47 8.44 -2.66
C ALA A 199 4.34 7.29 -3.68
N ARG A 200 5.13 7.30 -4.77
CA ARG A 200 5.13 6.24 -5.79
C ARG A 200 5.48 4.83 -5.26
N PRO A 201 6.29 4.65 -4.20
CA PRO A 201 6.46 3.32 -3.62
C PRO A 201 5.14 2.65 -3.21
N ALA A 202 4.12 3.43 -2.83
CA ALA A 202 2.80 2.90 -2.47
C ALA A 202 2.05 2.26 -3.66
N LEU A 203 2.43 2.54 -4.91
CA LEU A 203 1.84 1.91 -6.10
C LEU A 203 2.06 0.39 -6.15
N TRP A 204 2.99 -0.15 -5.36
CA TRP A 204 3.22 -1.59 -5.24
C TRP A 204 2.20 -2.29 -4.35
N ILE A 205 1.45 -1.58 -3.50
CA ILE A 205 0.49 -2.18 -2.54
C ILE A 205 -0.56 -3.07 -3.23
N PRO A 206 -1.21 -2.69 -4.36
CA PRO A 206 -2.16 -3.54 -5.05
C PRO A 206 -1.58 -4.90 -5.48
N LEU A 207 -0.31 -4.93 -5.88
CA LEU A 207 0.36 -6.18 -6.26
C LEU A 207 0.42 -7.16 -5.07
N GLY A 208 0.52 -6.64 -3.85
CA GLY A 208 0.47 -7.43 -2.63
C GLY A 208 -0.85 -8.21 -2.46
N VAL A 209 -1.95 -7.60 -2.90
CA VAL A 209 -3.27 -8.24 -2.89
C VAL A 209 -3.31 -9.39 -3.88
N VAL A 210 -2.74 -9.21 -5.07
CA VAL A 210 -2.71 -10.24 -6.12
C VAL A 210 -1.93 -11.47 -5.64
N GLY A 211 -0.72 -11.28 -5.10
CA GLY A 211 0.10 -12.37 -4.58
C GLY A 211 -0.59 -13.16 -3.46
N GLN A 212 -1.18 -12.47 -2.48
CA GLN A 212 -1.92 -13.12 -1.39
C GLN A 212 -3.19 -13.82 -1.88
N SER A 213 -3.87 -13.28 -2.90
CA SER A 213 -5.04 -13.94 -3.50
C SER A 213 -4.65 -15.24 -4.20
N ILE A 214 -3.54 -15.26 -4.94
CA ILE A 214 -3.02 -16.48 -5.55
C ILE A 214 -2.70 -17.51 -4.46
N ALA A 215 -2.03 -17.10 -3.38
CA ALA A 215 -1.72 -17.98 -2.25
C ALA A 215 -3.00 -18.55 -1.61
N ALA A 216 -3.96 -17.69 -1.25
CA ALA A 216 -5.22 -18.11 -0.63
C ALA A 216 -6.00 -19.09 -1.52
N VAL A 217 -6.18 -18.78 -2.81
CA VAL A 217 -6.87 -19.68 -3.74
C VAL A 217 -6.11 -20.99 -3.91
N SER A 218 -4.77 -20.96 -3.95
CA SER A 218 -3.96 -22.17 -4.07
C SER A 218 -4.09 -23.10 -2.86
N HIS A 219 -4.32 -22.56 -1.67
CA HIS A 219 -4.52 -23.35 -0.46
C HIS A 219 -5.98 -23.82 -0.28
N LEU A 220 -6.95 -23.03 -0.72
CA LEU A 220 -8.36 -23.22 -0.36
C LEU A 220 -9.23 -23.80 -1.48
N ALA A 221 -8.82 -23.64 -2.74
CA ALA A 221 -9.63 -24.02 -3.89
C ALA A 221 -9.18 -25.36 -4.51
N PRO A 222 -10.09 -26.07 -5.19
CA PRO A 222 -9.72 -27.22 -6.01
C PRO A 222 -8.69 -26.84 -7.07
N ARG A 223 -7.82 -27.80 -7.41
CA ARG A 223 -6.70 -27.62 -8.36
C ARG A 223 -7.06 -26.90 -9.66
N GLY A 224 -8.20 -27.22 -10.27
CA GLY A 224 -8.64 -26.57 -11.53
C GLY A 224 -8.92 -25.08 -11.36
N VAL A 225 -9.57 -24.69 -10.26
CA VAL A 225 -9.84 -23.29 -9.92
C VAL A 225 -8.53 -22.57 -9.59
N ALA A 226 -7.65 -23.20 -8.81
CA ALA A 226 -6.34 -22.65 -8.50
C ALA A 226 -5.48 -22.42 -9.76
N ALA A 227 -5.47 -23.36 -10.70
CA ALA A 227 -4.76 -23.22 -11.97
C ALA A 227 -5.31 -22.07 -12.82
N GLY A 228 -6.63 -22.01 -13.02
CA GLY A 228 -7.26 -20.93 -13.78
C GLY A 228 -7.04 -19.55 -13.17
N PHE A 229 -7.20 -19.43 -11.85
CA PHE A 229 -6.94 -18.18 -11.14
C PHE A 229 -5.47 -17.77 -11.23
N THR A 230 -4.54 -18.72 -11.07
CA THR A 230 -3.10 -18.46 -11.20
C THR A 230 -2.73 -17.93 -12.57
N ILE A 231 -3.32 -18.46 -13.65
CA ILE A 231 -3.08 -17.94 -15.01
C ILE A 231 -3.52 -16.48 -15.09
N VAL A 232 -4.78 -16.19 -14.74
CA VAL A 232 -5.34 -14.83 -14.88
C VAL A 232 -4.62 -13.84 -13.98
N ALA A 233 -4.54 -14.13 -12.68
CA ALA A 233 -3.92 -13.25 -11.69
C ALA A 233 -2.41 -13.13 -11.90
N GLY A 234 -1.74 -14.22 -12.31
CA GLY A 234 -0.31 -14.24 -12.61
C GLY A 234 0.05 -13.40 -13.83
N THR A 235 -0.75 -13.45 -14.91
CA THR A 235 -0.55 -12.58 -16.07
C THR A 235 -0.72 -11.10 -15.70
N VAL A 236 -1.75 -10.77 -14.92
CA VAL A 236 -1.94 -9.40 -14.41
C VAL A 236 -0.76 -8.97 -13.54
N ALA A 237 -0.29 -9.85 -12.64
CA ALA A 237 0.86 -9.58 -11.78
C ALA A 237 2.14 -9.33 -12.60
N ALA A 238 2.41 -10.12 -13.63
CA ALA A 238 3.59 -9.97 -14.48
C ALA A 238 3.59 -8.61 -15.21
N GLY A 239 2.45 -8.23 -15.80
CA GLY A 239 2.28 -6.92 -16.43
C GLY A 239 2.47 -5.77 -15.43
N ALA A 240 1.83 -5.87 -14.26
CA ALA A 240 1.95 -4.87 -13.21
C ALA A 240 3.40 -4.74 -12.69
N VAL A 241 4.12 -5.84 -12.47
CA VAL A 241 5.52 -5.83 -12.04
C VAL A 241 6.39 -5.10 -13.07
N ALA A 242 6.22 -5.40 -14.36
CA ALA A 242 6.99 -4.75 -15.42
C ALA A 242 6.75 -3.22 -15.43
N SER A 243 5.49 -2.79 -15.38
CA SER A 243 5.14 -1.35 -15.35
C SER A 243 5.63 -0.65 -14.09
N LEU A 244 5.44 -1.26 -12.92
CA LEU A 244 5.85 -0.69 -11.63
C LEU A 244 7.37 -0.63 -11.49
N ALA A 245 8.09 -1.63 -12.00
CA ALA A 245 9.55 -1.62 -12.07
C ALA A 245 10.04 -0.46 -12.95
N ALA A 246 9.47 -0.27 -14.14
CA ALA A 246 9.81 0.85 -15.02
C ALA A 246 9.56 2.22 -14.35
N ILE A 247 8.41 2.40 -13.70
CA ILE A 247 8.09 3.63 -12.94
C ILE A 247 9.09 3.85 -11.80
N THR A 248 9.42 2.79 -11.06
CA THR A 248 10.32 2.86 -9.91
C THR A 248 11.73 3.22 -10.35
N VAL A 249 12.24 2.58 -11.40
CA VAL A 249 13.56 2.85 -11.99
C VAL A 249 13.63 4.27 -12.54
N ALA A 250 12.64 4.70 -13.34
CA ALA A 250 12.59 6.06 -13.86
C ALA A 250 12.52 7.13 -12.75
N THR A 251 11.83 6.83 -11.65
CA THR A 251 11.76 7.73 -10.49
C THR A 251 13.08 7.72 -9.70
N ALA A 252 13.72 6.56 -9.54
CA ALA A 252 15.02 6.43 -8.88
C ALA A 252 16.11 7.19 -9.63
N TYR A 253 16.14 7.13 -10.97
CA TYR A 253 17.06 7.92 -11.80
C TYR A 253 16.90 9.44 -11.62
N ARG A 254 15.73 9.90 -11.21
CA ARG A 254 15.45 11.32 -10.92
C ARG A 254 15.68 11.71 -9.45
N GLY A 255 16.31 10.83 -8.67
CA GLY A 255 16.61 11.08 -7.25
C GLY A 255 15.41 10.83 -6.34
N LEU A 256 14.88 9.60 -6.33
CA LEU A 256 13.82 9.21 -5.40
C LEU A 256 14.29 9.41 -3.95
N PRO A 257 13.68 10.33 -3.18
CA PRO A 257 14.06 10.53 -1.79
C PRO A 257 13.65 9.32 -0.96
N TYR A 258 14.48 9.00 0.05
CA TYR A 258 14.10 7.99 1.03
C TYR A 258 12.90 8.47 1.86
N SER A 259 11.91 7.59 2.00
CA SER A 259 10.81 7.73 2.95
C SER A 259 10.45 6.34 3.48
N ALA A 260 9.71 6.29 4.60
CA ALA A 260 9.21 5.00 5.12
C ALA A 260 8.33 4.25 4.10
N ALA A 261 7.81 4.93 3.07
CA ALA A 261 7.06 4.33 1.97
C ALA A 261 7.84 3.26 1.20
N TRP A 262 9.18 3.30 1.23
CA TRP A 262 10.01 2.31 0.56
C TRP A 262 9.73 0.88 1.07
N TRP A 263 9.25 0.71 2.31
CA TRP A 263 8.83 -0.61 2.80
C TRP A 263 7.68 -1.22 1.99
N SER A 264 6.89 -0.41 1.26
CA SER A 264 5.85 -0.88 0.36
C SER A 264 6.36 -1.69 -0.84
N PHE A 265 7.66 -1.70 -1.14
CA PHE A 265 8.22 -2.60 -2.17
C PHE A 265 8.30 -4.06 -1.70
N THR A 266 8.63 -4.25 -0.42
CA THR A 266 9.03 -5.56 0.11
C THR A 266 7.85 -6.51 0.20
N PHE A 267 6.80 -6.16 0.96
CA PHE A 267 5.68 -7.07 1.17
C PHE A 267 5.05 -7.54 -0.15
N PRO A 268 4.69 -6.66 -1.11
CA PRO A 268 4.14 -7.08 -2.39
C PRO A 268 5.01 -8.06 -3.17
N LEU A 269 6.31 -7.80 -3.29
CA LEU A 269 7.25 -8.74 -3.92
C LEU A 269 7.24 -10.09 -3.21
N GLY A 270 7.28 -10.08 -1.88
CA GLY A 270 7.23 -11.32 -1.10
C GLY A 270 5.93 -12.08 -1.26
N THR A 271 4.78 -11.39 -1.34
CA THR A 271 3.50 -12.05 -1.59
C THR A 271 3.43 -12.68 -2.98
N CYS A 272 4.08 -12.08 -4.00
CA CYS A 272 4.19 -12.67 -5.33
C CYS A 272 5.03 -13.95 -5.30
N ALA A 273 6.14 -13.95 -4.56
CA ALA A 273 6.96 -15.15 -4.37
C ALA A 273 6.16 -16.26 -3.66
N VAL A 274 5.50 -15.93 -2.54
CA VAL A 274 4.65 -16.87 -1.79
C VAL A 274 3.50 -17.40 -2.64
N GLY A 275 2.82 -16.52 -3.38
CA GLY A 275 1.74 -16.91 -4.29
C GLY A 275 2.21 -17.85 -5.39
N ALA A 276 3.37 -17.56 -6.01
CA ALA A 276 3.96 -18.45 -7.02
C ALA A 276 4.32 -19.82 -6.45
N HIS A 277 4.92 -19.88 -5.25
CA HIS A 277 5.22 -21.16 -4.59
C HIS A 277 3.95 -21.95 -4.24
N ALA A 278 2.94 -21.29 -3.67
CA ALA A 278 1.67 -21.93 -3.34
C ALA A 278 0.97 -22.47 -4.60
N ALA A 279 0.97 -21.68 -5.68
CA ALA A 279 0.42 -22.09 -6.97
C ALA A 279 1.21 -23.25 -7.57
N ALA A 280 2.53 -23.28 -7.43
CA ALA A 280 3.35 -24.40 -7.88
C ALA A 280 2.94 -25.71 -7.19
N THR A 281 2.69 -25.66 -5.88
CA THR A 281 2.20 -26.82 -5.12
C THR A 281 0.79 -27.23 -5.54
N ALA A 282 -0.14 -26.27 -5.68
CA ALA A 282 -1.53 -26.56 -6.03
C ALA A 282 -1.67 -27.12 -7.46
N THR A 283 -0.93 -26.55 -8.41
CA THR A 283 -0.99 -26.88 -9.85
C THR A 283 0.03 -27.93 -10.28
N GLY A 284 1.01 -28.27 -9.45
CA GLY A 284 2.13 -29.15 -9.82
C GLY A 284 3.04 -28.59 -10.93
N TRP A 285 2.91 -27.31 -11.28
CA TRP A 285 3.74 -26.68 -12.31
C TRP A 285 5.07 -26.22 -11.72
N SER A 286 6.12 -27.03 -11.94
CA SER A 286 7.44 -26.80 -11.36
C SER A 286 8.08 -25.46 -11.75
N TRP A 287 7.77 -24.91 -12.93
CA TRP A 287 8.29 -23.61 -13.37
C TRP A 287 7.85 -22.45 -12.45
N LEU A 288 6.71 -22.58 -11.76
CA LEU A 288 6.25 -21.59 -10.79
C LEU A 288 7.14 -21.54 -9.54
N HIS A 289 7.81 -22.64 -9.17
CA HIS A 289 8.84 -22.61 -8.13
C HIS A 289 10.02 -21.74 -8.56
N VAL A 290 10.47 -21.86 -9.81
CA VAL A 290 11.58 -21.05 -10.35
C VAL A 290 11.20 -19.56 -10.32
N VAL A 291 9.97 -19.23 -10.73
CA VAL A 291 9.45 -17.86 -10.65
C VAL A 291 9.40 -17.37 -9.21
N GLY A 292 8.84 -18.16 -8.29
CA GLY A 292 8.75 -17.82 -6.87
C GLY A 292 10.12 -17.55 -6.26
N THR A 293 11.10 -18.42 -6.50
CA THR A 293 12.48 -18.25 -6.03
C THR A 293 13.14 -17.02 -6.64
N GLY A 294 12.96 -16.78 -7.94
CA GLY A 294 13.49 -15.58 -8.61
C GLY A 294 12.94 -14.28 -8.01
N VAL A 295 11.63 -14.22 -7.77
CA VAL A 295 10.99 -13.07 -7.11
C VAL A 295 11.43 -12.95 -5.65
N TRP A 296 11.65 -14.06 -4.95
CA TRP A 296 12.18 -14.05 -3.59
C TRP A 296 13.62 -13.50 -3.51
N ILE A 297 14.48 -13.81 -4.48
CA ILE A 297 15.83 -13.22 -4.57
C ILE A 297 15.72 -11.71 -4.78
N ALA A 298 14.83 -11.26 -5.68
CA ALA A 298 14.58 -9.84 -5.89
C ALA A 298 14.03 -9.15 -4.63
N LEU A 299 13.14 -9.82 -3.89
CA LEU A 299 12.68 -9.38 -2.58
C LEU A 299 13.85 -9.18 -1.61
N CYS A 300 14.77 -10.15 -1.50
CA CYS A 300 15.92 -10.05 -0.59
C CYS A 300 16.80 -8.82 -0.93
N ALA A 301 17.04 -8.56 -2.22
CA ALA A 301 17.77 -7.38 -2.66
C ALA A 301 17.02 -6.06 -2.35
N ALA A 302 15.70 -6.03 -2.57
CA ALA A 302 14.86 -4.88 -2.22
C ALA A 302 14.84 -4.65 -0.71
N TRP A 303 14.65 -5.70 0.08
CA TRP A 303 14.67 -5.65 1.55
C TRP A 303 15.99 -5.12 2.08
N ALA A 304 17.13 -5.65 1.61
CA ALA A 304 18.44 -5.19 2.02
C ALA A 304 18.65 -3.69 1.71
N THR A 305 18.21 -3.26 0.52
CA THR A 305 18.27 -1.86 0.10
C THR A 305 17.46 -0.94 1.00
N VAL A 306 16.20 -1.31 1.27
CA VAL A 306 15.28 -0.52 2.09
C VAL A 306 15.73 -0.51 3.56
N ALA A 307 16.20 -1.65 4.09
CA ALA A 307 16.74 -1.76 5.44
C ALA A 307 17.99 -0.89 5.60
N ALA A 308 18.95 -0.96 4.68
CA ALA A 308 20.15 -0.12 4.71
C ALA A 308 19.83 1.38 4.63
N ALA A 309 18.90 1.77 3.75
CA ALA A 309 18.44 3.15 3.66
C ALA A 309 17.74 3.61 4.95
N THR A 310 16.95 2.73 5.58
CA THR A 310 16.29 2.98 6.87
C THR A 310 17.30 3.18 7.99
N VAL A 311 18.27 2.28 8.14
CA VAL A 311 19.34 2.40 9.14
C VAL A 311 20.12 3.70 8.95
N ARG A 312 20.52 4.02 7.71
CA ARG A 312 21.22 5.27 7.40
C ARG A 312 20.39 6.51 7.76
N ALA A 313 19.09 6.50 7.48
CA ALA A 313 18.21 7.61 7.83
C ALA A 313 18.05 7.78 9.34
N VAL A 314 17.90 6.68 10.09
CA VAL A 314 17.80 6.70 11.55
C VAL A 314 19.11 7.15 12.19
N LEU A 315 20.26 6.69 11.70
CA LEU A 315 21.57 7.13 12.21
C LEU A 315 21.83 8.61 11.90
N ALA A 316 21.42 9.10 10.73
CA ALA A 316 21.56 10.50 10.39
C ALA A 316 20.71 11.42 11.29
N THR A 317 19.52 10.98 11.71
CA THR A 317 18.67 11.77 12.63
C THR A 317 19.20 11.75 14.06
N THR A 318 19.71 10.61 14.55
CA THR A 318 20.31 10.53 15.91
C THR A 318 21.55 11.39 16.04
N VAL A 319 22.44 11.39 15.04
CA VAL A 319 23.64 12.25 15.02
C VAL A 319 23.26 13.74 15.06
N ARG A 320 22.25 14.15 14.27
CA ARG A 320 21.78 15.55 14.26
C ARG A 320 21.13 15.95 15.58
N ALA A 321 20.34 15.08 16.20
CA ALA A 321 19.72 15.32 17.50
C ALA A 321 20.80 15.48 18.60
N GLY A 322 21.82 14.63 18.59
CA GLY A 322 22.97 14.75 19.49
C GLY A 322 23.76 16.06 19.29
N ALA A 323 24.01 16.45 18.05
CA ALA A 323 24.70 17.71 17.74
C ALA A 323 23.90 18.96 18.14
N ALA A 324 22.56 18.91 18.06
CA ALA A 324 21.68 19.99 18.51
C ALA A 324 21.66 20.11 20.04
N ALA A 325 21.68 19.00 20.77
CA ALA A 325 21.72 18.99 22.24
C ALA A 325 23.05 19.51 22.81
N VAL A 326 24.15 19.40 22.06
CA VAL A 326 25.50 19.86 22.48
C VAL A 326 25.72 21.35 22.21
N ARG A 327 24.90 22.02 21.38
CA ARG A 327 25.04 23.46 21.16
C ARG A 327 24.42 24.24 22.34
N PRO A 328 25.21 25.03 23.11
CA PRO A 328 24.64 25.86 24.16
C PRO A 328 23.74 26.93 23.54
N ALA A 329 22.59 27.17 24.17
CA ALA A 329 21.64 28.20 23.77
C ALA A 329 22.32 29.57 23.78
N ARG A 330 22.73 30.06 22.61
CA ARG A 330 23.08 31.48 22.45
C ARG A 330 21.79 32.28 22.57
N SER A 331 21.59 32.90 23.72
CA SER A 331 20.57 33.92 23.98
C SER A 331 20.83 35.13 23.07
N GLY A 332 20.29 35.08 21.85
CA GLY A 332 20.32 36.15 20.88
C GLY A 332 18.95 36.79 20.73
N HIS A 333 18.76 37.91 21.43
CA HIS A 333 17.59 38.77 21.35
C HIS A 333 17.45 39.35 19.92
N ARG A 334 16.51 38.87 19.09
CA ARG A 334 16.12 39.54 17.84
C ARG A 334 14.63 39.40 17.53
N GLY A 335 13.91 40.50 17.80
CA GLY A 335 12.93 41.14 16.93
C GLY A 335 11.85 40.28 16.25
N ALA A 336 10.64 40.34 16.79
CA ALA A 336 9.42 39.89 16.15
C ALA A 336 9.22 40.58 14.79
N ARG A 337 9.30 39.82 13.69
CA ARG A 337 8.69 40.19 12.40
C ARG A 337 7.53 39.26 12.11
N ARG A 338 6.40 39.91 11.80
CA ARG A 338 5.06 39.37 11.52
C ARG A 338 5.12 38.24 10.49
N ALA A 339 4.50 37.10 10.83
CA ALA A 339 4.17 36.04 9.88
C ALA A 339 2.92 36.46 9.09
N GLY A 340 3.05 36.49 7.76
CA GLY A 340 1.93 36.62 6.83
C GLY A 340 1.06 35.37 6.87
N LEU A 341 -0.25 35.59 6.87
CA LEU A 341 -1.28 34.58 6.66
C LEU A 341 -1.10 33.95 5.28
N ASP A 342 -0.64 32.71 5.25
CA ASP A 342 -0.60 31.92 4.02
C ASP A 342 -1.96 31.23 3.80
N ARG A 343 -2.61 31.58 2.69
CA ARG A 343 -3.87 30.99 2.23
C ARG A 343 -3.63 29.57 1.74
N THR A 344 -3.88 28.57 2.59
CA THR A 344 -4.04 27.16 2.18
C THR A 344 -5.40 26.58 2.62
N ALA A 345 -6.41 27.44 2.75
CA ALA A 345 -7.81 27.05 2.90
C ALA A 345 -8.43 26.82 1.51
N GLY A 346 -8.30 25.59 0.98
CA GLY A 346 -8.90 25.23 -0.30
C GLY A 346 -8.43 23.89 -0.90
N LEU A 347 -7.49 23.18 -0.27
CA LEU A 347 -7.04 21.87 -0.75
C LEU A 347 -7.82 20.74 -0.07
N ASP A 348 -8.35 19.84 -0.90
CA ASP A 348 -8.99 18.57 -0.56
C ASP A 348 -8.21 17.82 0.57
N PRO A 349 -8.89 17.31 1.61
CA PRO A 349 -8.27 16.52 2.69
C PRO A 349 -7.25 15.46 2.23
N CYS A 350 -7.47 14.83 1.07
CA CYS A 350 -6.54 13.83 0.52
C CYS A 350 -5.20 14.43 0.05
N ARG A 351 -5.16 15.70 -0.38
CA ARG A 351 -3.92 16.36 -0.81
C ARG A 351 -3.01 16.73 0.36
N ARG A 352 -3.57 17.12 1.52
CA ARG A 352 -2.78 17.35 2.74
C ARG A 352 -2.19 16.05 3.26
N SER A 353 -3.02 15.01 3.40
CA SER A 353 -2.56 13.76 4.01
C SER A 353 -1.63 12.93 3.13
N ALA A 354 -1.57 13.10 1.81
CA ALA A 354 -0.56 12.43 0.99
C ALA A 354 0.84 13.06 1.16
N ALA A 355 0.90 14.37 1.39
CA ALA A 355 2.13 15.10 1.71
C ALA A 355 2.56 14.86 3.17
N ASP A 356 1.63 14.92 4.11
CA ASP A 356 1.90 14.75 5.55
C ASP A 356 1.98 13.26 5.97
N GLY A 357 1.30 12.39 5.22
CA GLY A 357 1.23 10.95 5.48
C GLY A 357 2.51 10.20 5.11
N TYR A 358 3.28 10.73 4.16
CA TYR A 358 4.61 10.21 3.80
C TYR A 358 5.75 11.21 4.07
N GLY A 359 5.40 12.44 4.48
CA GLY A 359 6.34 13.48 4.86
C GLY A 359 6.81 13.32 6.29
N MET A 360 8.10 13.05 6.45
CA MET A 360 8.84 13.76 7.49
C MET A 360 8.84 15.23 7.08
N ASP A 361 8.58 16.15 8.00
CA ASP A 361 8.93 17.56 7.84
C ASP A 361 10.42 17.66 7.48
N THR A 362 10.72 17.73 6.19
CA THR A 362 12.02 18.16 5.72
C THR A 362 12.07 19.65 5.96
N LEU A 363 12.67 20.02 7.10
CA LEU A 363 13.30 21.31 7.32
C LEU A 363 13.90 21.80 6.00
N ARG A 364 13.41 22.97 5.55
CA ARG A 364 13.80 23.72 4.35
C ARG A 364 15.30 23.56 4.06
N PHE A 365 15.63 22.96 2.92
CA PHE A 365 16.93 23.17 2.30
C PHE A 365 16.90 24.53 1.61
N GLU A 366 17.37 25.56 2.32
CA GLU A 366 17.78 26.82 1.70
C GLU A 366 19.13 26.55 1.01
N ILE A 367 19.12 26.47 -0.33
CA ILE A 367 20.35 26.48 -1.11
C ILE A 367 20.88 27.91 -1.06
N ALA A 368 21.70 28.20 -0.05
CA ALA A 368 22.59 29.35 -0.05
C ALA A 368 23.81 29.00 -0.92
N GLY A 369 23.69 29.32 -2.21
CA GLY A 369 24.76 29.18 -3.20
C GLY A 369 24.74 30.38 -4.14
N SER A 370 25.31 31.48 -3.64
CA SER A 370 25.71 32.69 -4.36
C SER A 370 25.97 32.48 -5.86
N LEU A 371 25.09 33.02 -6.72
CA LEU A 371 25.49 33.46 -8.05
C LEU A 371 25.65 34.98 -7.99
N ALA A 372 26.91 35.38 -7.90
CA ALA A 372 27.36 36.75 -8.02
C ALA A 372 26.93 37.32 -9.38
N ALA A 373 26.49 38.57 -9.35
CA ALA A 373 26.19 39.36 -10.53
C ALA A 373 27.47 39.69 -11.33
N ALA A 374 27.28 39.75 -12.66
CA ALA A 374 27.89 40.67 -13.67
C ALA A 374 28.48 39.93 -14.90
N PRO A 375 28.54 40.56 -16.10
CA PRO A 375 27.70 41.60 -16.68
C PRO A 375 27.18 41.23 -18.10
N THR A 376 26.30 42.10 -18.62
CA THR A 376 25.73 42.13 -19.98
C THR A 376 26.71 42.66 -21.04
N ASP A 377 26.78 41.99 -22.20
CA ASP A 377 26.94 42.47 -23.60
C ASP A 377 27.53 41.31 -24.43
N THR A 378 27.20 40.99 -25.70
CA THR A 378 26.40 41.58 -26.79
C THR A 378 26.13 40.46 -27.82
N ALA A 379 25.04 40.61 -28.60
CA ALA A 379 24.87 40.18 -30.01
C ALA A 379 25.04 38.68 -30.39
N ASP A 380 23.96 37.96 -30.75
CA ASP A 380 23.30 38.01 -32.07
C ASP A 380 22.39 36.77 -32.28
N ASP A 381 21.21 37.06 -32.84
CA ASP A 381 20.30 36.25 -33.67
C ASP A 381 19.96 34.78 -33.35
N VAL A 382 18.65 34.50 -33.20
CA VAL A 382 17.80 33.95 -34.28
C VAL A 382 16.34 33.76 -33.78
N HIS A 383 15.44 34.48 -34.46
CA HIS A 383 14.00 34.29 -34.72
C HIS A 383 12.99 33.87 -33.63
N ARG A 384 12.18 34.87 -33.22
CA ARG A 384 10.77 34.76 -32.82
C ARG A 384 9.86 34.71 -34.06
N LEU A 385 8.88 33.82 -34.06
CA LEU A 385 7.66 33.95 -34.88
C LEU A 385 6.42 33.97 -33.97
N ARG A 386 5.47 34.84 -34.36
CA ARG A 386 4.36 35.36 -33.56
C ARG A 386 3.11 34.48 -33.63
N LEU A 387 2.31 34.64 -32.57
CA LEU A 387 0.91 34.27 -32.43
C LEU A 387 0.06 34.83 -33.60
N GLY A 388 -0.57 33.92 -34.34
CA GLY A 388 -1.55 34.17 -35.40
C GLY A 388 -1.90 32.83 -36.02
N ASP A 389 -3.20 32.54 -36.11
CA ASP A 389 -3.82 31.40 -36.78
C ASP A 389 -3.91 30.07 -36.01
N LEU A 390 -5.02 29.87 -35.29
CA LEU A 390 -5.96 28.77 -35.59
C LEU A 390 -7.24 28.83 -34.73
N VAL A 391 -8.24 29.47 -35.32
CA VAL A 391 -9.66 29.11 -35.44
C VAL A 391 -10.42 28.63 -34.20
N ASP A 392 -11.28 29.57 -33.78
CA ASP A 392 -12.52 29.47 -33.04
C ASP A 392 -13.62 28.80 -33.89
N THR A 393 -14.29 27.77 -33.36
CA THR A 393 -15.63 27.34 -33.79
C THR A 393 -16.39 26.74 -32.61
N SER A 394 -16.89 27.61 -31.73
CA SER A 394 -17.99 27.27 -30.83
C SER A 394 -18.96 28.44 -30.71
N ASP A 395 -19.85 28.60 -31.70
CA ASP A 395 -21.09 29.37 -31.58
C ASP A 395 -21.97 29.19 -32.83
N GLU A 396 -22.61 28.03 -32.98
CA GLU A 396 -23.88 27.93 -33.71
C GLU A 396 -24.72 26.84 -33.05
N LEU A 397 -25.81 27.26 -32.40
CA LEU A 397 -27.11 26.58 -32.20
C LEU A 397 -27.80 27.13 -30.93
N THR A 398 -28.10 28.42 -30.95
CA THR A 398 -29.10 29.01 -30.04
C THR A 398 -30.16 29.73 -30.85
N GLU A 399 -30.96 29.01 -31.65
CA GLU A 399 -32.24 29.56 -32.11
C GLU A 399 -33.21 28.49 -32.63
N ARG A 400 -33.89 27.79 -31.71
CA ARG A 400 -35.28 27.37 -31.91
C ARG A 400 -35.88 26.83 -30.61
N ASP A 401 -37.10 27.29 -30.34
CA ASP A 401 -38.07 26.76 -29.37
C ASP A 401 -37.88 27.10 -27.89
N ARG A 402 -37.92 28.40 -27.59
CA ARG A 402 -38.74 28.90 -26.47
C ARG A 402 -40.16 29.19 -26.94
N ARG A 403 -41.05 28.20 -26.99
CA ARG A 403 -42.51 28.40 -26.90
C ARG A 403 -43.20 27.17 -26.32
N HIS A 404 -43.69 27.33 -25.08
CA HIS A 404 -44.82 26.67 -24.40
C HIS A 404 -44.43 26.12 -23.03
N ALA A 405 -44.71 26.93 -22.02
CA ALA A 405 -44.93 26.48 -20.67
C ALA A 405 -46.40 26.05 -20.54
N GLY A 406 -46.66 24.92 -19.89
CA GLY A 406 -47.99 24.53 -19.43
C GLY A 406 -48.24 23.03 -19.50
N ASP A 407 -48.04 22.33 -18.39
CA ASP A 407 -49.00 21.45 -17.68
C ASP A 407 -48.29 20.25 -17.00
N PRO A 408 -48.45 20.01 -15.69
CA PRO A 408 -47.98 18.80 -15.02
C PRO A 408 -49.05 17.70 -15.07
N ASP A 409 -48.63 16.45 -14.87
CA ASP A 409 -49.46 15.23 -14.76
C ASP A 409 -50.03 14.66 -16.06
N LEU A 410 -49.28 13.74 -16.68
CA LEU A 410 -49.88 12.50 -17.18
C LEU A 410 -48.90 11.33 -17.22
N ALA A 411 -49.35 10.25 -16.61
CA ALA A 411 -48.65 9.00 -16.37
C ALA A 411 -48.64 8.07 -17.59
N VAL A 412 -48.04 6.89 -17.35
CA VAL A 412 -48.33 5.57 -17.95
C VAL A 412 -47.30 5.07 -19.00
N LEU A 413 -46.38 4.22 -18.50
CA LEU A 413 -46.21 2.78 -18.82
C LEU A 413 -46.17 2.31 -20.30
N VAL A 414 -45.37 1.25 -20.50
CA VAL A 414 -45.24 0.33 -21.66
C VAL A 414 -44.20 0.78 -22.69
N GLY A 415 -43.23 -0.02 -23.14
CA GLY A 415 -42.87 -1.43 -22.94
C GLY A 415 -41.74 -1.81 -23.91
N LEU A 416 -40.77 -2.60 -23.45
CA LEU A 416 -39.99 -3.56 -24.25
C LEU A 416 -40.60 -4.95 -24.00
N PRO A 417 -40.35 -6.02 -24.78
CA PRO A 417 -39.41 -6.18 -25.91
C PRO A 417 -40.05 -6.87 -27.15
N ASN A 418 -39.30 -7.04 -28.24
CA ASN A 418 -39.56 -8.14 -29.17
C ASN A 418 -38.27 -8.92 -29.42
N VAL A 419 -38.32 -10.21 -29.09
CA VAL A 419 -37.30 -11.24 -29.27
C VAL A 419 -37.80 -12.08 -30.44
N ASP A 420 -37.02 -12.16 -31.51
CA ASP A 420 -37.21 -13.17 -32.55
C ASP A 420 -36.45 -14.44 -32.14
N ASP A 421 -37.20 -15.51 -31.88
CA ASP A 421 -36.71 -16.89 -31.84
C ASP A 421 -37.83 -17.82 -32.33
N ARG A 422 -37.68 -18.36 -33.55
CA ARG A 422 -38.25 -19.66 -33.94
C ARG A 422 -37.23 -20.40 -34.80
N GLY A 423 -36.64 -21.45 -34.24
CA GLY A 423 -35.90 -22.50 -34.96
C GLY A 423 -36.82 -23.36 -35.85
N PRO A 424 -36.39 -24.56 -36.30
CA PRO A 424 -35.43 -25.47 -35.66
C PRO A 424 -33.97 -25.35 -36.11
#